data_AF-A0A6V8P9Q5-F1
#
_entry.id   AF-A0A6V8P9Q5-F1
#
_cell.length_a   1.000
_cell.length_b   1.000
_cell.length_c   1.000
_cell.angle_alpha   90.00
_cell.angle_beta   90.00
_cell.angle_gamma   90.00
#
_symmetry.space_group_name_H-M   'P 1'
#
loop_
_entity.id
_entity.type
_entity.pdbx_description
1 polymer ?
#
loop_
_entity_poly.entity_id
_entity_poly.type
_entity_poly.pdbx_seq_one_letter_code
_entity_poly.pdbx_strand_id
1 'polypeptide(L)' 'MIGNETFLREENIAFNNREERERLYQEGKTVVMVSIDSKVAGLIAQADTLKEGAIELITSLKK' A
#
# COMPACT_ATOMS: atom_id res chain seq x y z
N MET A 1 -6.04 6.37 13.89
CA MET A 1 -5.02 7.12 13.12
C MET A 1 -4.87 6.48 11.75
N ILE A 2 -4.31 7.18 10.77
CA ILE A 2 -4.10 6.64 9.41
C ILE A 2 -2.67 6.95 9.00
N GLY A 3 -1.93 5.95 8.51
CA GLY A 3 -0.56 6.17 8.06
C GLY A 3 0.12 4.90 7.54
N ASN A 4 1.41 5.03 7.22
CA ASN A 4 2.25 3.92 6.80
C ASN A 4 2.86 3.19 8.01
N GLU A 5 3.69 2.17 7.75
CA GLU A 5 4.29 1.36 8.81
C GLU A 5 5.27 2.15 9.69
N THR A 6 6.04 3.06 9.08
CA THR A 6 6.97 3.92 9.81
C THR A 6 6.23 4.77 10.82
N PHE A 7 5.12 5.40 10.41
CA PHE A 7 4.28 6.20 11.28
C PHE A 7 3.69 5.39 12.44
N LEU A 8 3.14 4.20 12.17
CA LEU A 8 2.62 3.34 13.25
C LEU A 8 3.72 2.95 14.26
N ARG A 9 4.94 2.69 13.80
CA ARG A 9 6.08 2.36 14.66
C ARG A 9 6.47 3.55 15.54
N GLU A 10 6.51 4.76 14.98
CA GLU A 10 6.77 6.00 15.74
C GLU A 10 5.72 6.24 16.82
N GLU A 11 4.48 5.85 16.54
CA GLU A 11 3.33 5.96 17.45
C GLU A 11 3.18 4.75 18.39
N ASN A 12 4.16 3.84 18.43
CA ASN A 12 4.16 2.62 19.24
C ASN A 12 2.96 1.69 19.01
N ILE A 13 2.42 1.68 17.79
CA ILE A 13 1.32 0.81 17.39
C ILE A 13 1.89 -0.41 16.65
N ALA A 14 1.69 -1.60 17.24
CA ALA A 14 2.12 -2.85 16.63
C ALA A 14 1.31 -3.19 15.37
N PHE A 15 2.00 -3.60 14.30
CA PHE A 15 1.39 -4.07 13.06
C PHE A 15 1.98 -5.43 12.65
N ASN A 16 1.14 -6.46 12.64
CA ASN A 16 1.55 -7.85 12.41
C ASN A 16 1.18 -8.38 11.02
N ASN A 17 0.26 -7.73 10.28
CA ASN A 17 -0.24 -8.24 9.01
C ASN A 17 0.65 -7.82 7.81
N ARG A 18 1.95 -8.09 7.92
CA ARG A 18 2.96 -7.69 6.92
C ARG A 18 2.78 -8.40 5.58
N GLU A 19 2.36 -9.66 5.61
CA GLU A 19 2.18 -10.49 4.41
C GLU A 19 1.06 -9.95 3.52
N GLU A 20 -0.10 -9.60 4.08
CA GLU A 20 -1.20 -9.05 3.29
C GLU A 20 -0.85 -7.66 2.72
N ARG A 21 -0.16 -6.82 3.50
CA ARG A 21 0.34 -5.53 3.02
C ARG A 21 1.30 -5.73 1.85
N GLU A 22 2.21 -6.69 1.95
CA GLU A 22 3.16 -7.00 0.88
C GLU A 22 2.46 -7.52 -0.38
N ARG A 23 1.47 -8.41 -0.22
CA ARG A 23 0.62 -8.87 -1.33
C ARG A 23 -0.02 -7.70 -2.08
N LEU A 24 -0.61 -6.76 -1.35
CA LEU A 24 -1.25 -5.57 -1.93
C LEU A 24 -0.26 -4.62 -2.61
N TYR A 25 0.97 -4.49 -2.09
CA TYR A 25 2.03 -3.75 -2.77
C TYR A 25 2.47 -4.41 -4.08
N GLN A 26 2.59 -5.74 -4.10
CA GLN A 26 2.90 -6.50 -5.33
C GLN A 26 1.79 -6.38 -6.39
N GLU A 27 0.54 -6.16 -5.97
CA GLU A 27 -0.57 -5.82 -6.86
C GLU A 27 -0.55 -4.36 -7.36
N GLY A 28 0.48 -3.58 -7.04
CA GLY A 28 0.64 -2.19 -7.47
C GLY A 28 -0.25 -1.20 -6.72
N LYS A 29 -0.75 -1.55 -5.52
CA LYS A 29 -1.62 -0.67 -4.72
C LYS A 29 -0.81 0.19 -3.76
N THR A 30 -1.30 1.40 -3.51
CA THR A 30 -0.91 2.19 -2.34
C THR A 30 -1.70 1.69 -1.13
N VAL A 31 -1.01 1.24 -0.08
CA VAL A 31 -1.61 0.69 1.14
C VAL A 31 -1.33 1.60 2.32
N VAL A 32 -2.38 1.98 3.05
CA VAL A 32 -2.30 2.70 4.33
C VAL A 32 -3.00 1.90 5.43
N MET A 33 -2.45 1.94 6.65
CA MET A 33 -3.03 1.28 7.82
C MET A 33 -3.95 2.22 8.57
N VAL A 34 -5.05 1.67 9.08
CA VAL A 34 -6.00 2.37 9.96
C VAL A 34 -5.89 1.78 11.36
N SER A 35 -5.74 2.63 12.37
CA SER A 35 -5.75 2.25 13.78
C SER A 35 -6.91 2.88 14.54
N ILE A 36 -7.46 2.14 15.51
CA ILE A 36 -8.47 2.58 16.48
C ILE A 36 -7.98 2.12 17.86
N ASP A 37 -8.00 3.01 18.85
CA ASP A 37 -7.56 2.73 20.23
C ASP A 37 -6.18 2.03 20.29
N SER A 38 -5.20 2.59 19.58
CA SER A 38 -3.82 2.08 19.48
C SER A 38 -3.67 0.66 18.94
N LYS A 39 -4.68 0.16 18.21
CA LYS A 39 -4.63 -1.14 17.52
C LYS A 39 -4.94 -0.96 16.04
N VAL A 40 -4.23 -1.67 15.17
CA VAL A 40 -4.55 -1.67 13.75
C VAL A 40 -5.89 -2.36 13.54
N ALA A 41 -6.85 -1.63 13.00
CA ALA A 41 -8.19 -2.10 12.67
C ALA A 41 -8.26 -2.67 11.25
N GLY A 42 -7.40 -2.19 10.34
CA GLY A 42 -7.38 -2.69 8.96
C GLY A 42 -6.45 -1.94 8.03
N LEU A 43 -6.54 -2.30 6.75
CA LEU A 43 -5.81 -1.71 5.64
C LEU A 43 -6.79 -1.01 4.69
N ILE A 44 -6.38 0.13 4.14
CA ILE A 44 -7.02 0.76 2.98
C ILE A 44 -6.02 0.62 1.83
N ALA A 45 -6.46 0.01 0.73
CA ALA A 45 -5.65 -0.18 -0.47
C ALA A 45 -6.29 0.55 -1.65
N GLN A 46 -5.55 1.48 -2.24
CA GLN A 46 -5.98 2.28 -3.38
C GLN A 46 -5.06 2.00 -4.57
N ALA A 47 -5.62 1.92 -5.77
CA ALA A 47 -4.86 1.83 -7.00
C ALA A 47 -5.33 2.91 -7.97
N ASP A 48 -4.38 3.57 -8.61
CA ASP A 48 -4.67 4.45 -9.73
C ASP A 48 -4.74 3.60 -11.00
N THR A 49 -5.74 3.86 -11.83
CA THR A 49 -5.83 3.20 -13.13
C THR A 49 -4.70 3.68 -14.03
N LEU A 50 -4.00 2.75 -14.67
CA LEU A 50 -2.99 3.10 -15.67
C LEU A 50 -3.64 3.86 -16.83
N LYS A 51 -2.90 4.81 -17.41
CA LYS A 51 -3.33 5.48 -18.65
C LYS A 51 -3.50 4.45 -19.76
N GLU A 52 -4.50 4.65 -20.61
CA GLU A 52 -4.65 3.86 -21.84
C GLU A 52 -3.36 3.92 -22.67
N GLY A 53 -2.93 2.79 -23.22
CA GLY A 53 -1.71 2.70 -24.05
C GLY A 53 -0.38 2.70 -23.27
N ALA A 54 -0.40 2.79 -21.93
CA ALA A 54 0.82 2.90 -21.13
C ALA A 54 1.72 1.66 -21.27
N ILE A 55 1.13 0.47 -21.37
CA ILE A 55 1.86 -0.80 -21.46
C ILE A 55 2.58 -0.90 -22.81
N GLU A 56 1.87 -0.57 -23.90
CA GLU A 56 2.38 -0.58 -25.26
C GLU A 56 3.56 0.40 -25.40
N LEU A 57 3.41 1.62 -24.87
CA LEU A 57 4.44 2.66 -24.95
C LEU A 57 5.72 2.24 -24.22
N ILE A 58 5.62 1.76 -22.98
CA ILE A 58 6.79 1.33 -22.20
C ILE A 58 7.47 0.12 -22.85
N THR A 59 6.70 -0.79 -23.44
CA THR A 59 7.25 -1.95 -24.16
C THR A 59 8.05 -1.51 -25.38
N SER A 60 7.61 -0.48 -26.09
CA SER A 60 8.32 0.06 -27.25
C SER A 60 9.65 0.74 -26.89
N LEU A 61 9.73 1.40 -25.72
CA LEU A 61 10.92 2.11 -25.25
C LEU A 61 12.01 1.20 -24.67
N LYS A 62 11.67 -0.03 -24.30
CA LYS A 62 12.62 -1.02 -23.77
C LYS A 62 13.37 -1.80 -24.86
N LYS A 63 13.10 -1.51 -26.13
CA LYS A 63 13.84 -2.04 -27.29
C LYS A 63 14.98 -1.10 -27.66
#